data_AF-A0A7G5EAM4-F1
#
_entry.id   AF-A0A7G5EAM4-F1
#
_cell.length_a   1.000
_cell.length_b   1.000
_cell.length_c   1.000
_cell.angle_alpha   90.00
_cell.angle_beta   90.00
_cell.angle_gamma   90.00
#
_symmetry.space_group_name_H-M   'P 1'
#
loop_
_entity.id
_entity.type
_entity.pdbx_description
1 polymer ?
#
loop_
_entity_poly.entity_id
_entity_poly.type
_entity_poly.pdbx_seq_one_letter_code
_entity_poly.pdbx_strand_id
1 'polypeptide(L)'
;MTLLSMFFSVMAQENKKVNTGCGMASTYAEMAFMSFKKAYQAGSLDEAKVLLKDAVGKAKEASAYSIIPNCNCANAKNYSLNAVIFGNKALKAADLDNLKKWAKKAMDMSLDVMAAIPNCK
;
A
#
# COMPACT_ATOMS: atom_id res chain seq x y z
N MET A 1 -11.73 -39.02 -34.31
CA MET A 1 -10.87 -37.82 -34.25
C MET A 1 -11.79 -36.63 -34.29
N THR A 2 -12.20 -36.13 -33.13
CA THR A 2 -13.19 -35.05 -33.03
C THR A 2 -12.54 -33.94 -32.23
N LEU A 3 -12.26 -32.82 -32.91
CA LEU A 3 -11.62 -31.63 -32.35
C LEU A 3 -12.44 -31.10 -31.18
N LEU A 4 -11.82 -31.04 -30.00
CA LEU A 4 -12.34 -30.31 -28.85
C LEU A 4 -11.77 -28.89 -28.92
N SER A 5 -12.58 -27.97 -29.43
CA SER A 5 -12.27 -26.55 -29.57
C SER A 5 -12.01 -25.93 -28.20
N MET A 6 -10.76 -25.57 -27.92
CA MET A 6 -10.38 -24.77 -26.75
C MET A 6 -10.91 -23.34 -26.93
N PHE A 7 -11.97 -23.00 -26.20
CA PHE A 7 -12.37 -21.62 -26.00
C PHE A 7 -11.42 -20.96 -24.99
N PHE A 8 -10.31 -20.41 -25.49
CA PHE A 8 -9.57 -19.40 -24.73
C PHE A 8 -10.42 -18.13 -24.69
N SER A 9 -11.15 -17.94 -23.60
CA SER A 9 -11.75 -16.65 -23.29
C SER A 9 -10.61 -15.67 -23.02
N VAL A 10 -10.26 -14.88 -24.04
CA VAL A 10 -9.45 -13.68 -23.90
C VAL A 10 -10.25 -12.75 -22.99
N MET A 11 -9.93 -12.75 -21.70
CA MET A 11 -10.35 -11.66 -20.83
C MET A 11 -9.70 -10.39 -21.37
N ALA A 12 -10.53 -9.52 -21.94
CA ALA A 12 -10.14 -8.17 -22.28
C ALA A 12 -9.70 -7.48 -20.98
N GLN A 13 -8.39 -7.49 -20.75
CA GLN A 13 -7.77 -6.69 -19.70
C GLN A 13 -7.93 -5.25 -20.17
N GLU A 14 -8.95 -4.55 -19.66
CA GLU A 14 -9.04 -3.10 -19.78
C GLU A 14 -7.70 -2.55 -19.26
N ASN A 15 -6.84 -2.13 -20.18
CA ASN A 15 -5.62 -1.41 -19.85
C ASN A 15 -6.06 -0.05 -19.28
N LYS A 16 -6.41 -0.03 -17.99
CA LYS A 16 -6.38 1.21 -17.20
C LYS A 16 -5.00 1.78 -17.47
N LYS A 17 -4.96 3.01 -18.01
CA LYS A 17 -3.70 3.76 -18.17
C LYS A 17 -2.99 3.70 -16.82
N VAL A 18 -1.97 2.85 -16.71
CA VAL A 18 -1.10 2.86 -15.55
C VAL A 18 -0.39 4.19 -15.67
N ASN A 19 -0.65 5.10 -14.73
CA ASN A 19 0.10 6.34 -14.66
C ASN A 19 1.58 5.97 -14.41
N THR A 20 2.35 5.89 -15.49
CA THR A 20 3.74 5.40 -15.47
C THR A 20 4.64 6.31 -14.65
N GLY A 21 4.26 7.57 -14.45
CA GLY A 21 4.97 8.51 -13.59
C GLY A 21 4.82 8.23 -12.09
N CYS A 22 3.83 7.43 -11.68
CA CYS A 22 3.61 7.05 -10.28
C CYS A 22 4.23 5.69 -9.89
N GLY A 23 5.05 5.08 -10.74
CA GLY A 23 5.59 3.72 -10.50
C GLY A 23 6.26 3.58 -9.12
N MET A 24 7.12 4.53 -8.76
CA MET A 24 7.79 4.53 -7.44
C MET A 24 6.80 4.68 -6.28
N ALA A 25 5.78 5.52 -6.43
CA ALA A 25 4.74 5.68 -5.40
C ALA A 25 4.00 4.35 -5.17
N SER A 26 3.65 3.63 -6.25
CA SER A 26 3.02 2.31 -6.16
C SER A 26 3.94 1.30 -5.49
N THR A 27 5.22 1.22 -5.89
CA THR A 27 6.17 0.26 -5.33
C THR A 27 6.39 0.48 -3.84
N TYR A 28 6.58 1.73 -3.41
CA TYR A 28 6.72 2.04 -1.99
C TYR A 28 5.44 1.80 -1.20
N ALA A 29 4.26 2.06 -1.79
CA ALA A 29 2.98 1.74 -1.16
C ALA A 29 2.80 0.23 -0.99
N GLU A 30 3.16 -0.59 -1.99
CA GLU A 30 3.10 -2.05 -1.92
C GLU A 30 4.06 -2.59 -0.85
N MET A 31 5.30 -2.09 -0.81
CA MET A 31 6.25 -2.47 0.24
C MET A 31 5.75 -2.06 1.63
N ALA A 32 5.16 -0.87 1.77
CA ALA A 32 4.56 -0.43 3.03
C ALA A 32 3.39 -1.34 3.44
N PHE A 33 2.50 -1.67 2.50
CA PHE A 33 1.39 -2.61 2.72
C PHE A 33 1.90 -3.95 3.25
N MET A 34 2.92 -4.52 2.61
CA MET A 34 3.49 -5.81 3.01
C MET A 34 4.11 -5.75 4.41
N SER A 35 4.85 -4.68 4.74
CA SER A 35 5.41 -4.52 6.08
C SER A 35 4.33 -4.27 7.15
N PHE A 36 3.29 -3.47 6.85
CA PHE A 36 2.14 -3.28 7.76
C PHE A 36 1.36 -4.57 7.97
N LYS A 37 1.17 -5.38 6.92
CA LYS A 37 0.52 -6.69 7.00
C LYS A 37 1.30 -7.63 7.92
N LYS A 38 2.62 -7.70 7.76
CA LYS A 38 3.48 -8.48 8.67
C LYS A 38 3.38 -7.99 10.10
N ALA A 39 3.41 -6.66 10.32
CA ALA A 39 3.25 -6.09 11.67
C ALA A 39 1.89 -6.42 12.29
N TYR A 40 0.81 -6.40 11.50
CA TYR A 40 -0.53 -6.81 11.94
C TYR A 40 -0.60 -8.30 12.32
N GLN A 41 0.17 -9.15 11.64
CA GLN A 41 0.24 -10.59 11.88
C GLN A 41 1.23 -11.01 12.98
N ALA A 42 2.07 -10.08 13.45
CA ALA A 42 3.11 -10.37 14.43
C ALA A 42 2.55 -10.92 15.76
N GLY A 43 3.38 -11.74 16.41
CA GLY A 43 3.06 -12.41 17.67
C GLY A 43 3.43 -11.59 18.92
N SER A 44 4.25 -10.55 18.77
CA SER A 44 4.73 -9.72 19.88
C SER A 44 4.82 -8.24 19.52
N LEU A 45 4.76 -7.37 20.53
CA LEU A 45 4.90 -5.92 20.33
C LEU A 45 6.25 -5.55 19.71
N ASP A 46 7.32 -6.20 20.15
CA ASP A 46 8.68 -5.87 19.73
C ASP A 46 8.91 -6.22 18.25
N GLU A 47 8.49 -7.43 17.84
CA GLU A 47 8.48 -7.85 16.44
C GLU A 47 7.67 -6.88 15.58
N ALA A 48 6.45 -6.56 16.01
CA ALA A 48 5.56 -5.67 15.28
C ALA A 48 6.16 -4.26 15.13
N LYS A 49 6.78 -3.72 16.19
CA LYS A 49 7.38 -2.37 16.19
C LYS A 49 8.56 -2.26 15.22
N VAL A 50 9.38 -3.30 15.08
CA VAL A 50 10.47 -3.30 14.08
C VAL A 50 9.89 -3.19 12.67
N LEU A 51 8.89 -4.01 12.34
CA LEU A 51 8.22 -4.00 11.04
C LEU A 51 7.49 -2.67 10.77
N LEU A 52 6.87 -2.08 11.79
CA LEU A 52 6.18 -0.80 11.69
C LEU A 52 7.11 0.37 11.37
N LYS A 53 8.32 0.42 11.95
CA LYS A 53 9.29 1.49 11.65
C LYS A 53 9.65 1.51 10.17
N ASP A 54 9.93 0.33 9.63
CA ASP A 54 10.20 0.12 8.22
C ASP A 54 8.98 0.47 7.33
N ALA A 55 7.78 -0.01 7.70
CA ALA A 55 6.54 0.29 6.99
C ALA A 55 6.24 1.79 6.93
N VAL A 56 6.43 2.51 8.04
CA VAL A 56 6.27 3.97 8.11
C VAL A 56 7.28 4.68 7.22
N GLY A 57 8.53 4.21 7.16
CA GLY A 57 9.54 4.73 6.24
C GLY A 57 9.08 4.61 4.79
N LYS A 58 8.65 3.42 4.38
CA LYS A 58 8.12 3.16 3.03
C LYS A 58 6.88 3.99 2.69
N ALA A 59 5.97 4.16 3.65
CA ALA A 59 4.80 5.02 3.45
C ALA A 59 5.16 6.51 3.27
N LYS A 60 6.23 6.99 3.93
CA LYS A 60 6.75 8.35 3.69
C LYS A 60 7.30 8.49 2.27
N GLU A 61 8.07 7.51 1.81
CA GLU A 61 8.58 7.49 0.43
C GLU A 61 7.42 7.47 -0.58
N ALA A 62 6.40 6.62 -0.37
CA ALA A 62 5.21 6.59 -1.21
C ALA A 62 4.54 7.97 -1.27
N SER A 63 4.45 8.68 -0.14
CA SER A 63 3.92 10.05 -0.10
C SER A 63 4.78 11.04 -0.88
N ALA A 64 6.10 10.94 -0.81
CA ALA A 64 7.03 11.83 -1.51
C ALA A 64 6.97 11.61 -3.03
N TYR A 65 7.02 10.35 -3.45
CA TYR A 65 6.91 9.98 -4.86
C TYR A 65 5.52 10.25 -5.44
N SER A 66 4.47 10.34 -4.62
CA SER A 66 3.12 10.69 -5.08
C SER A 66 3.01 12.12 -5.61
N ILE A 67 3.92 13.04 -5.25
CA ILE A 67 3.84 14.46 -5.66
C ILE A 67 4.93 14.89 -6.65
N ILE A 68 5.77 13.96 -7.12
CA ILE A 68 6.74 14.30 -8.17
C ILE A 68 5.98 14.77 -9.42
N PRO A 69 6.57 15.66 -10.26
CA PRO A 69 5.86 16.25 -11.40
C PRO A 69 5.19 15.22 -12.33
N ASN A 70 5.82 14.05 -12.50
CA ASN A 70 5.31 13.00 -13.38
C ASN A 70 4.16 12.18 -12.78
N CYS A 71 3.96 12.22 -11.46
CA CYS A 71 2.85 11.53 -10.78
C CYS A 71 1.76 12.50 -10.33
N ASN A 72 2.15 13.55 -9.61
CA ASN A 72 1.32 14.63 -9.09
C ASN A 72 -0.07 14.20 -8.56
N CYS A 73 -0.12 13.14 -7.78
CA CYS A 73 -1.35 12.57 -7.26
C CYS A 73 -1.63 12.94 -5.80
N ALA A 74 -2.47 13.96 -5.62
CA ALA A 74 -2.85 14.45 -4.30
C ALA A 74 -3.56 13.39 -3.43
N ASN A 75 -4.40 12.53 -4.03
CA ASN A 75 -5.09 11.46 -3.29
C ASN A 75 -4.10 10.40 -2.78
N ALA A 76 -3.19 9.93 -3.65
CA ALA A 76 -2.15 8.97 -3.27
C ALA A 76 -1.22 9.52 -2.17
N LYS A 77 -0.87 10.81 -2.25
CA LYS A 77 -0.15 11.50 -1.18
C LYS A 77 -0.92 11.45 0.14
N ASN A 78 -2.21 11.82 0.13
CA ASN A 78 -3.01 11.89 1.36
C ASN A 78 -3.20 10.52 1.99
N TYR A 79 -3.46 9.48 1.20
CA TYR A 79 -3.53 8.11 1.72
C TYR A 79 -2.18 7.65 2.28
N SER A 80 -1.07 7.94 1.60
CA SER A 80 0.28 7.63 2.11
C SER A 80 0.56 8.34 3.45
N LEU A 81 0.19 9.62 3.58
CA LEU A 81 0.31 10.36 4.84
C LEU A 81 -0.56 9.76 5.94
N ASN A 82 -1.78 9.33 5.63
CA ASN A 82 -2.63 8.63 6.59
C ASN A 82 -2.02 7.30 7.03
N ALA A 83 -1.39 6.54 6.12
CA ALA A 83 -0.64 5.34 6.47
C ALA A 83 0.51 5.66 7.45
N VAL A 84 1.26 6.74 7.23
CA VAL A 84 2.29 7.23 8.17
C VAL A 84 1.69 7.59 9.52
N ILE A 85 0.57 8.32 9.56
CA ILE A 85 -0.10 8.74 10.79
C ILE A 85 -0.56 7.51 11.60
N PHE A 86 -1.24 6.56 10.95
CA PHE A 86 -1.71 5.35 11.63
C PHE A 86 -0.56 4.43 12.03
N GLY A 87 0.48 4.30 11.21
CA GLY A 87 1.68 3.55 11.56
C GLY A 87 2.39 4.13 12.79
N ASN A 88 2.49 5.46 12.90
CA ASN A 88 3.02 6.12 14.10
C ASN A 88 2.13 5.94 15.34
N LYS A 89 0.80 5.86 15.17
CA LYS A 89 -0.10 5.49 16.27
C LYS A 89 0.12 4.04 16.70
N ALA A 90 0.32 3.12 15.76
CA ALA A 90 0.64 1.72 16.04
C ALA A 90 1.96 1.58 16.82
N LEU A 91 3.00 2.34 16.45
CA LEU A 91 4.29 2.36 17.15
C LEU A 91 4.18 2.80 18.62
N LYS A 92 3.20 3.65 18.93
CA LYS A 92 2.94 4.18 20.28
C LYS A 92 1.91 3.37 21.07
N ALA A 93 1.37 2.29 20.51
CA ALA A 93 0.38 1.48 21.19
C ALA A 93 0.99 0.76 22.41
N ALA A 94 0.21 0.67 23.49
CA ALA A 94 0.61 0.04 24.74
C ALA A 94 0.48 -1.50 24.71
N ASP A 95 -0.40 -2.02 23.86
CA ASP A 95 -0.73 -3.44 23.74
C ASP A 95 -0.88 -3.86 22.27
N LEU A 96 -0.88 -5.18 22.05
CA LEU A 96 -0.93 -5.78 20.72
C LEU A 96 -2.24 -5.51 19.99
N ASP A 97 -3.36 -5.47 20.69
CA ASP A 97 -4.67 -5.30 20.04
C ASP A 97 -4.81 -3.89 19.48
N ASN A 98 -4.41 -2.87 20.26
CA ASN A 98 -4.33 -1.50 19.80
C ASN A 98 -3.30 -1.32 18.70
N LEU A 99 -2.13 -1.98 18.79
CA LEU A 99 -1.14 -1.97 17.72
C LEU A 99 -1.75 -2.51 16.43
N LYS A 100 -2.37 -3.69 16.47
CA LYS A 100 -2.98 -4.36 15.31
C LYS A 100 -4.10 -3.52 14.70
N LYS A 101 -4.95 -2.90 15.53
CA LYS A 101 -5.99 -1.96 15.08
C LYS A 101 -5.40 -0.82 14.24
N TRP A 102 -4.33 -0.18 14.72
CA TRP A 102 -3.71 0.93 13.99
C TRP A 102 -2.88 0.46 12.79
N ALA A 103 -2.19 -0.67 12.90
CA ALA A 103 -1.46 -1.28 11.79
C ALA A 103 -2.40 -1.68 10.64
N LYS A 104 -3.59 -2.20 10.94
CA LYS A 104 -4.63 -2.50 9.95
C LYS A 104 -5.08 -1.25 9.20
N LYS A 105 -5.34 -0.15 9.91
CA LYS A 105 -5.67 1.13 9.26
C LYS A 105 -4.54 1.63 8.37
N ALA A 106 -3.29 1.52 8.82
CA ALA A 106 -2.14 1.90 8.01
C ALA A 106 -2.00 1.03 6.75
N MET A 107 -2.21 -0.28 6.88
CA MET A 107 -2.24 -1.24 5.78
C MET A 107 -3.32 -0.89 4.75
N ASP A 108 -4.52 -0.57 5.21
CA ASP A 108 -5.64 -0.21 4.33
C ASP A 108 -5.36 1.08 3.56
N MET A 109 -4.78 2.08 4.24
CA MET A 109 -4.35 3.31 3.57
C MET A 109 -3.30 3.05 2.48
N SER A 110 -2.33 2.15 2.71
CA SER A 110 -1.37 1.76 1.67
C SER A 110 -2.06 1.07 0.47
N LEU A 111 -3.14 0.32 0.71
CA LEU A 111 -3.94 -0.27 -0.36
C LEU A 111 -4.72 0.81 -1.14
N ASP A 112 -5.26 1.81 -0.44
CA ASP A 112 -5.95 2.94 -1.06
C ASP A 112 -5.01 3.78 -1.95
N VAL A 113 -3.71 3.88 -1.60
CA VAL A 113 -2.70 4.48 -2.49
C VAL A 113 -2.62 3.73 -3.81
N MET A 114 -2.46 2.40 -3.77
CA MET A 114 -2.35 1.56 -4.96
C MET A 114 -3.65 1.61 -5.80
N ALA A 115 -4.81 1.74 -5.17
CA ALA A 115 -6.09 1.91 -5.85
C ALA A 115 -6.28 3.32 -6.45
N ALA A 116 -5.70 4.35 -5.84
CA ALA A 116 -5.78 5.73 -6.30
C ALA A 116 -4.88 6.01 -7.50
N ILE A 117 -3.66 5.44 -7.51
CA ILE A 117 -2.62 5.72 -8.52
C ILE A 117 -3.10 5.59 -9.99
N PRO A 118 -3.84 4.54 -10.38
CA PRO A 118 -4.36 4.41 -11.75
C PRO A 118 -5.33 5.53 -12.17
N ASN A 119 -5.89 6.27 -11.22
CA ASN A 119 -6.85 7.35 -11.46
C ASN A 119 -6.22 8.75 -11.35
N CYS A 120 -4.91 8.84 -11.14
CA CYS A 120 -4.18 10.11 -11.06
C CYS A 120 -3.93 10.66 -12.47
N LYS A 121 -4.19 11.96 -12.64
CA LYS A 121 -4.12 12.68 -13.93
C LYS A 121 -2.83 13.45 -14.07
#